data_AF-A0A1H6X6B1-F1
#
_entry.id   AF-A0A1H6X6B1-F1
#
_cell.length_a   1.000
_cell.length_b   1.000
_cell.length_c   1.000
_cell.angle_alpha   90.00
_cell.angle_beta   90.00
_cell.angle_gamma   90.00
#
_symmetry.space_group_name_H-M   'P 1'
#
loop_
_entity.id
_entity.type
_entity.pdbx_description
1 polymer ?
#
loop_
_entity_poly.entity_id
_entity_poly.type
_entity_poly.pdbx_seq_one_letter_code
_entity_poly.pdbx_strand_id
1 'polypeptide(L)'
;MKAKYLWIIALLLMISQFSIEHIFVGTGSLSDPNGLSNLIISFLGSLATTAFFSIILTLVLAIFLHRKYPFTIRLKKILPLSFCIILILLISTLGFMAYQKEVRGIELHPVTE
;
A
#
# COMPACT_ATOMS: atom_id res chain seq x y z
N MET A 1 5.49 -19.49 -8.34
CA MET A 1 6.55 -18.46 -8.18
C MET A 1 7.23 -18.63 -6.83
N LYS A 2 8.55 -18.47 -6.72
CA LYS A 2 9.23 -18.48 -5.42
C LYS A 2 8.82 -17.23 -4.62
N ALA A 3 8.60 -17.38 -3.31
CA ALA A 3 8.20 -16.27 -2.43
C ALA A 3 9.12 -15.03 -2.53
N LYS A 4 10.39 -15.24 -2.89
CA LYS A 4 11.37 -14.17 -3.17
C LYS A 4 10.90 -13.19 -4.26
N TYR A 5 10.31 -13.68 -5.36
CA TYR A 5 9.86 -12.81 -6.45
C TYR A 5 8.66 -11.96 -6.04
N LEU A 6 7.76 -12.49 -5.21
CA LEU A 6 6.63 -11.73 -4.69
C LEU A 6 7.08 -10.59 -3.78
N TRP A 7 8.15 -10.78 -2.99
CA TRP A 7 8.73 -9.70 -2.20
C TRP A 7 9.37 -8.60 -3.06
N ILE A 8 10.04 -8.98 -4.15
CA ILE A 8 10.58 -8.01 -5.11
C ILE A 8 9.44 -7.20 -5.75
N ILE A 9 8.36 -7.88 -6.15
CA ILE A 9 7.17 -7.22 -6.71
C ILE A 9 6.52 -6.30 -5.66
N ALA A 10 6.37 -6.75 -4.41
CA ALA A 10 5.83 -5.92 -3.34
C ALA A 10 6.68 -4.66 -3.09
N LEU A 11 8.00 -4.78 -3.13
CA LEU A 11 8.91 -3.63 -2.98
C LEU A 11 8.76 -2.65 -4.15
N LEU A 12 8.67 -3.15 -5.38
CA LEU A 12 8.41 -2.31 -6.57
C LEU A 12 7.06 -1.60 -6.46
N LEU A 13 6.00 -2.32 -6.09
CA LEU A 13 4.67 -1.76 -5.89
C LEU A 13 4.67 -0.69 -4.79
N MET A 14 5.40 -0.90 -3.68
CA MET A 14 5.52 0.10 -2.62
C MET A 14 6.19 1.39 -3.12
N ILE A 15 7.26 1.27 -3.90
CA ILE A 15 7.93 2.44 -4.50
C ILE A 15 6.99 3.20 -5.45
N SER A 16 6.23 2.46 -6.27
CA SER A 16 5.23 3.07 -7.17
C SER A 16 4.10 3.76 -6.40
N GLN A 17 3.57 3.12 -5.36
CA GLN A 17 2.56 3.69 -4.47
C GLN A 17 3.04 5.00 -3.87
N PHE A 18 4.25 5.00 -3.32
CA PHE A 18 4.85 6.18 -2.71
C PHE A 18 5.08 7.32 -3.71
N SER A 19 5.52 6.99 -4.93
CA SER A 19 5.73 7.98 -6.00
C SER A 19 4.42 8.64 -6.42
N ILE A 20 3.34 7.87 -6.56
CA ILE A 20 2.01 8.40 -6.90
C ILE A 20 1.48 9.29 -5.77
N GLU A 21 1.61 8.84 -4.52
CA GLU A 21 1.20 9.61 -3.35
C GLU A 21 1.94 10.95 -3.31
N HIS A 22 3.26 10.95 -3.47
CA HIS A 22 4.06 12.17 -3.40
C HIS A 22 3.77 13.15 -4.55
N ILE A 23 3.63 12.66 -5.79
CA ILE A 23 3.43 13.52 -6.97
C ILE A 23 2.03 14.12 -7.01
N PHE A 24 0.99 13.33 -6.70
CA PHE A 24 -0.40 13.72 -6.96
C PHE A 24 -1.19 14.12 -5.70
N VAL A 25 -0.82 13.59 -4.54
CA VAL A 25 -1.56 13.75 -3.28
C VAL A 25 -0.78 14.55 -2.24
N GLY A 26 0.55 14.50 -2.28
CA GLY A 26 1.43 15.16 -1.32
C GLY A 26 1.20 16.67 -1.22
N THR A 27 0.96 17.15 0.00
CA THR A 27 0.72 18.57 0.34
C THR A 27 1.97 19.28 0.87
N GLY A 28 3.10 18.58 1.02
CA GLY A 28 4.33 19.14 1.56
C GLY A 28 5.28 19.59 0.45
N SER A 29 5.53 20.90 0.33
CA SER A 29 6.64 21.36 -0.49
C SER A 29 7.96 20.94 0.18
N LEU A 30 8.92 20.43 -0.60
CA LEU A 30 10.28 20.12 -0.11
C LEU A 30 11.00 21.36 0.46
N SER A 31 10.46 22.55 0.19
CA SER A 31 10.90 23.85 0.67
C SER A 31 10.51 24.15 2.12
N ASP A 32 9.60 23.38 2.73
CA ASP A 32 9.23 23.57 4.13
C ASP A 32 10.26 22.93 5.07
N PRO A 33 10.62 23.57 6.20
CA PRO A 33 11.59 23.02 7.15
C PRO A 33 11.14 21.69 7.79
N ASN A 34 9.84 21.40 7.76
CA ASN A 34 9.24 20.13 8.20
C ASN A 34 8.84 19.21 7.03
N GLY A 35 9.18 19.55 5.79
CA GLY A 35 8.79 18.79 4.60
C GLY A 35 9.34 17.35 4.62
N LEU A 36 10.60 17.19 5.04
CA LEU A 36 11.26 15.88 5.11
C LEU A 36 10.70 14.99 6.22
N SER A 37 10.36 15.55 7.39
CA SER A 37 9.74 14.79 8.49
C SER A 37 8.31 14.37 8.12
N ASN A 38 7.52 15.24 7.51
CA ASN A 38 6.18 14.89 7.02
C ASN A 38 6.21 13.78 5.96
N LEU A 39 7.19 13.80 5.06
CA LEU A 39 7.38 12.77 4.04
C LEU A 39 7.71 11.40 4.66
N ILE A 40 8.60 11.36 5.66
CA ILE A 40 8.92 10.12 6.40
C ILE A 40 7.70 9.59 7.16
N ILE A 41 6.94 10.48 7.82
CA ILE A 41 5.73 10.10 8.55
C ILE A 41 4.68 9.52 7.60
N SER A 42 4.47 10.14 6.42
CA SER A 42 3.55 9.61 5.40
C SER A 42 3.99 8.23 4.92
N PHE A 43 5.29 8.05 4.62
CA PHE A 43 5.83 6.77 4.20
C PHE A 43 5.64 5.67 5.26
N LEU A 44 5.96 5.97 6.52
CA LEU A 44 5.77 5.04 7.62
C LEU A 44 4.29 4.74 7.87
N GLY A 45 3.41 5.74 7.73
CA GLY A 45 1.97 5.58 7.82
C GLY A 45 1.41 4.66 6.74
N SER A 46 1.83 4.84 5.48
CA SER A 46 1.46 3.96 4.36
C SER A 46 1.99 2.54 4.55
N LEU A 47 3.24 2.39 5.00
CA LEU A 47 3.84 1.09 5.31
C LEU A 47 3.08 0.36 6.42
N ALA A 48 2.75 1.07 7.51
CA ALA A 48 2.00 0.52 8.64
C ALA A 48 0.58 0.09 8.23
N THR A 49 -0.12 0.95 7.48
CA THR A 49 -1.47 0.67 6.98
C THR A 49 -1.47 -0.55 6.05
N THR A 50 -0.54 -0.59 5.10
CA THR A 50 -0.38 -1.72 4.17
C THR A 50 -0.09 -3.00 4.94
N ALA A 51 0.83 -2.97 5.91
CA ALA A 51 1.17 -4.13 6.72
C ALA A 51 -0.03 -4.63 7.54
N PHE A 52 -0.79 -3.73 8.17
CA PHE A 52 -1.97 -4.08 8.95
C PHE A 52 -3.02 -4.82 8.11
N PHE A 53 -3.44 -4.25 6.98
CA PHE A 53 -4.42 -4.89 6.10
C PHE A 53 -3.89 -6.18 5.47
N SER A 54 -2.60 -6.23 5.15
CA SER A 54 -1.97 -7.43 4.61
C SER A 54 -1.96 -8.56 5.63
N ILE A 55 -1.67 -8.29 6.91
CA ILE A 55 -1.73 -9.29 7.98
C ILE A 55 -3.15 -9.84 8.12
N ILE A 56 -4.16 -8.96 8.16
CA ILE A 56 -5.57 -9.38 8.25
C ILE A 56 -5.93 -10.29 7.08
N LEU A 57 -5.62 -9.86 5.85
CA LEU A 57 -5.90 -10.65 4.65
C LEU A 57 -5.16 -11.99 4.66
N THR A 58 -3.92 -12.01 5.14
CA THR A 58 -3.12 -13.23 5.26
C THR A 58 -3.75 -14.22 6.23
N LEU A 59 -4.22 -13.74 7.39
CA LEU A 59 -4.86 -14.59 8.39
C LEU A 59 -6.14 -15.22 7.83
N VAL A 60 -6.97 -14.42 7.16
CA VAL A 60 -8.19 -14.90 6.50
C VAL A 60 -7.84 -15.96 5.44
N LEU A 61 -6.90 -15.66 4.54
CA LEU A 61 -6.50 -16.58 3.48
C LEU A 61 -5.82 -17.85 4.02
N ALA A 62 -5.07 -17.77 5.13
CA ALA A 62 -4.39 -18.94 5.72
C ALA A 62 -5.35 -20.00 6.29
N ILE A 63 -6.60 -19.63 6.58
CA ILE A 63 -7.66 -20.55 7.02
C ILE A 63 -8.15 -21.42 5.85
N PHE A 64 -8.23 -20.84 4.65
CA PHE A 64 -8.79 -21.51 3.47
C PHE A 64 -7.72 -22.15 2.59
N LEU A 65 -6.60 -21.47 2.36
CA LEU A 65 -5.55 -21.90 1.44
C LEU A 65 -4.51 -22.80 2.12
N HIS A 66 -3.94 -23.74 1.36
CA HIS A 66 -2.77 -24.54 1.77
C HIS A 66 -2.94 -25.37 3.06
N ARG A 67 -4.16 -25.88 3.32
CA ARG A 67 -4.50 -26.68 4.52
C ARG A 67 -3.58 -27.88 4.78
N LYS A 68 -2.91 -28.41 3.75
CA LYS A 68 -1.96 -29.53 3.84
C LYS A 68 -0.66 -29.19 4.59
N TYR A 69 -0.31 -27.91 4.73
CA TYR A 69 0.91 -27.47 5.42
C TYR A 69 0.62 -27.01 6.85
N PRO A 70 1.61 -26.97 7.76
CA PRO A 70 1.45 -26.32 9.06
C PRO A 70 1.22 -24.81 8.90
N PHE A 71 0.49 -24.21 9.84
CA PHE A 71 0.02 -22.82 9.77
C PHE A 71 1.16 -21.80 9.56
N THR A 72 2.29 -22.00 10.22
CA THR A 72 3.49 -21.15 10.10
C THR A 72 4.06 -21.13 8.67
N ILE A 73 4.02 -22.26 7.95
CA ILE A 73 4.45 -22.35 6.55
C ILE A 73 3.43 -21.71 5.62
N ARG A 74 2.13 -21.82 5.93
CA ARG A 74 1.06 -21.15 5.16
C ARG A 74 1.23 -19.63 5.21
N LEU A 75 1.43 -19.07 6.41
CA LEU A 75 1.65 -17.65 6.60
C LEU A 75 2.82 -17.14 5.75
N LYS A 76 3.99 -17.80 5.82
CA LYS A 76 5.18 -17.39 5.05
C LYS A 76 4.96 -17.40 3.53
N LYS A 77 4.08 -18.27 3.02
CA LYS A 77 3.76 -18.35 1.59
C LYS A 77 2.71 -17.32 1.15
N ILE A 78 1.72 -17.06 2.00
CA ILE A 78 0.56 -16.21 1.68
C ILE A 78 0.86 -14.73 1.96
N LEU A 79 1.66 -14.42 2.98
CA LEU A 79 2.01 -13.06 3.38
C LEU A 79 2.55 -12.17 2.24
N PRO A 80 3.50 -12.60 1.39
CA PRO A 80 3.96 -11.74 0.30
C PRO A 80 2.89 -11.55 -0.78
N LEU A 81 1.97 -12.50 -0.95
CA LEU A 81 0.87 -12.39 -1.92
C LEU A 81 -0.18 -11.38 -1.44
N SER A 82 -0.59 -11.45 -0.17
CA SER A 82 -1.52 -10.48 0.41
C SER A 82 -0.95 -9.07 0.40
N PHE A 83 0.36 -8.91 0.67
CA PHE A 83 1.05 -7.63 0.55
C PHE A 83 0.93 -7.02 -0.86
N CYS A 84 1.15 -7.84 -1.90
CA CYS A 84 0.98 -7.39 -3.27
C CYS A 84 -0.47 -6.99 -3.57
N ILE A 85 -1.45 -7.78 -3.11
CA ILE A 85 -2.88 -7.50 -3.34
C ILE A 85 -3.29 -6.17 -2.71
N ILE A 86 -2.92 -5.93 -1.45
CA ILE A 86 -3.22 -4.67 -0.76
C ILE A 86 -2.55 -3.49 -1.45
N LEU A 87 -1.28 -3.62 -1.84
CA LEU A 87 -0.58 -2.56 -2.57
C LEU A 87 -1.23 -2.23 -3.92
N ILE A 88 -1.67 -3.24 -4.68
CA ILE A 88 -2.38 -3.02 -5.95
C ILE A 88 -3.69 -2.26 -5.71
N LEU A 89 -4.44 -2.62 -4.66
CA LEU A 89 -5.66 -1.90 -4.28
C LEU A 89 -5.37 -0.45 -3.93
N LEU A 90 -4.35 -0.20 -3.10
CA LEU A 90 -3.95 1.16 -2.70
C LEU A 90 -3.51 2.01 -3.91
N ILE A 91 -2.68 1.46 -4.79
CA ILE A 91 -2.25 2.12 -6.02
C ILE A 91 -3.45 2.46 -6.90
N SER A 92 -4.40 1.54 -7.05
CA SER A 92 -5.60 1.75 -7.86
C SER A 92 -6.49 2.85 -7.27
N THR A 93 -6.69 2.88 -5.95
CA THR A 93 -7.47 3.93 -5.28
C THR A 93 -6.79 5.29 -5.36
N LEU A 94 -5.47 5.35 -5.15
CA LEU A 94 -4.70 6.60 -5.26
C LEU A 94 -4.66 7.11 -6.70
N GLY A 95 -4.46 6.22 -7.66
CA GLY A 95 -4.50 6.54 -9.08
C GLY A 95 -5.87 7.06 -9.52
N PHE A 96 -6.96 6.51 -8.98
CA PHE A 96 -8.30 7.02 -9.22
C PHE A 96 -8.51 8.42 -8.61
N MET A 97 -8.01 8.67 -7.40
CA MET A 97 -8.04 10.01 -6.79
C MET A 97 -7.24 11.03 -7.61
N ALA A 98 -6.03 10.65 -8.04
CA ALA A 98 -5.19 11.48 -8.90
C ALA A 98 -5.90 11.81 -10.23
N TYR A 99 -6.51 10.82 -10.87
CA TYR A 99 -7.28 11.00 -12.11
C TYR A 99 -8.48 11.95 -11.92
N GLN A 100 -9.23 11.80 -10.83
CA GLN A 100 -10.37 12.69 -10.53
C GLN A 100 -9.91 14.14 -10.33
N LYS A 101 -8.77 14.34 -9.66
CA LYS A 101 -8.19 15.66 -9.44
C LYS A 101 -7.70 16.29 -10.75
N GLU A 102 -6.89 15.56 -11.54
CA GLU A 102 -6.21 16.12 -12.70
C GLU A 102 -7.11 16.24 -13.94
N VAL A 103 -7.99 15.25 -14.18
CA VAL A 103 -8.83 15.22 -15.40
C VAL A 103 -10.19 15.86 -15.17
N ARG A 104 -10.76 15.74 -13.97
CA ARG A 104 -12.11 16.23 -13.67
C ARG A 104 -12.13 17.46 -12.77
N GLY A 105 -10.99 17.87 -12.22
CA GLY A 105 -10.91 19.01 -11.30
C GLY A 105 -11.68 18.79 -9.98
N ILE A 106 -12.05 17.54 -9.68
CA ILE A 106 -12.81 17.21 -8.47
C ILE A 106 -11.80 16.80 -7.41
N GLU A 107 -11.58 17.66 -6.42
CA GLU A 107 -10.82 17.31 -5.23
C GLU A 107 -11.72 16.57 -4.24
N LEU A 108 -11.42 15.28 -4.02
CA LEU A 108 -12.07 14.47 -3.01
C LEU A 108 -11.50 14.84 -1.64
N HIS A 109 -12.11 15.83 -0.99
CA HIS A 109 -11.85 16.13 0.43
C HIS A 109 -12.78 15.31 1.32
N PRO A 110 -12.35 14.93 2.54
CA PRO A 110 -13.27 14.38 3.53
C PRO A 110 -14.38 15.41 3.78
N VAL A 111 -15.64 14.99 3.67
CA VAL A 111 -16.80 15.84 3.99
C VAL A 111 -16.76 16.10 5.48
N THR A 112 -16.27 17.27 5.87
CA THR A 112 -16.47 17.81 7.22
C THR A 112 -17.86 18.44 7.24
N GLU A 113 -18.84 17.72 7.80
CA GLU A 113 -20.07 18.33 8.31
C GLU A 113 -19.80 19.15 9.57
#